data_AF-A0A380Q4E2-F1
#
_entry.id   AF-A0A380Q4E2-F1
#
_cell.length_a   1.000
_cell.length_b   1.000
_cell.length_c   1.000
_cell.angle_alpha   90.00
_cell.angle_beta   90.00
_cell.angle_gamma   90.00
#
_symmetry.space_group_name_H-M   'P 1'
#
loop_
_entity.id
_entity.type
_entity.pdbx_description
1 polymer ?
#
loop_
_entity_poly.entity_id
_entity_poly.type
_entity_poly.pdbx_seq_one_letter_code
_entity_poly.pdbx_strand_id
1 'polypeptide(L)' 'MTEDELRKNLRYLIDKYIIDKNKKDEIYNYIDREDVPVKGILADLNNFRVEKITQDDGNLIRDIYFHYC' A
#
# COMPACT_ATOMS: atom_id res chain seq x y z
N MET A 1 -2.76 -3.27 -14.20
CA MET A 1 -2.76 -2.07 -13.34
C MET A 1 -1.89 -0.99 -13.98
N THR A 2 -2.36 0.26 -14.02
CA THR A 2 -1.55 1.44 -14.38
C THR A 2 -0.86 2.04 -13.16
N GLU A 3 0.11 2.93 -13.35
CA GLU A 3 0.79 3.59 -12.25
C GLU A 3 -0.15 4.45 -11.37
N ASP A 4 -1.09 5.15 -11.99
CA ASP A 4 -2.13 5.90 -11.25
C ASP A 4 -3.02 4.97 -10.42
N GLU A 5 -3.39 3.81 -10.98
CA GLU A 5 -4.15 2.79 -10.25
C GLU A 5 -3.34 2.25 -9.07
N LEU A 6 -2.04 1.97 -9.27
CA LEU A 6 -1.15 1.55 -8.19
C LEU A 6 -1.14 2.56 -7.05
N ARG A 7 -0.89 3.84 -7.34
CA ARG A 7 -0.83 4.90 -6.31
C ARG A 7 -2.15 5.02 -5.57
N LYS A 8 -3.28 4.98 -6.28
CA LYS A 8 -4.61 5.01 -5.68
C LYS A 8 -4.88 3.80 -4.77
N ASN A 9 -4.52 2.60 -5.23
CA ASN A 9 -4.72 1.36 -4.50
C ASN A 9 -3.84 1.28 -3.25
N LEU A 10 -2.58 1.70 -3.33
CA LEU A 10 -1.69 1.79 -2.17
C LEU A 10 -2.24 2.78 -1.15
N ARG A 11 -2.67 3.98 -1.58
CA ARG A 11 -3.29 4.97 -0.67
C ARG A 11 -4.51 4.39 0.03
N TYR A 12 -5.40 3.72 -0.70
CA TYR A 12 -6.57 3.04 -0.14
C TYR A 12 -6.19 2.03 0.96
N LEU A 13 -5.23 1.15 0.69
CA LEU A 13 -4.80 0.12 1.64
C LEU A 13 -4.17 0.74 2.90
N ILE A 14 -3.30 1.73 2.71
CA ILE A 14 -2.65 2.45 3.82
C ILE A 14 -3.69 3.20 4.64
N ASP A 15 -4.68 3.82 3.99
CA ASP A 15 -5.73 4.55 4.69
C ASP A 15 -6.59 3.67 5.57
N LYS A 16 -6.90 2.48 5.05
CA LYS A 16 -7.78 1.51 5.69
C LYS A 16 -7.12 0.79 6.85
N TYR A 17 -5.85 0.44 6.72
CA TYR A 17 -5.20 -0.51 7.64
C TYR A 17 -4.18 0.11 8.60
N ILE A 18 -3.60 1.25 8.28
CA ILE A 18 -2.68 1.95 9.19
C ILE A 18 -3.49 3.04 9.89
N ILE A 19 -3.41 3.15 11.22
CA ILE A 19 -4.09 4.23 11.97
C ILE A 19 -3.11 5.36 12.30
N ASP A 20 -1.83 5.04 12.51
CA ASP A 20 -0.80 6.02 12.84
C ASP A 20 -0.63 7.03 11.71
N LYS A 21 -1.02 8.28 11.98
CA LYS A 21 -0.98 9.36 11.01
C LYS A 21 0.44 9.71 10.56
N ASN A 22 1.40 9.71 11.49
CA ASN A 22 2.79 10.00 11.14
C ASN A 22 3.34 8.93 10.19
N LYS A 23 3.00 7.66 10.46
CA LYS A 23 3.40 6.55 9.59
C LYS A 23 2.71 6.60 8.23
N LYS A 24 1.43 6.99 8.16
CA LYS A 24 0.75 7.22 6.88
C LYS A 24 1.45 8.30 6.06
N ASP A 25 1.75 9.44 6.67
CA ASP A 25 2.38 10.57 6.00
C ASP A 25 3.78 10.20 5.46
N GLU A 26 4.57 9.42 6.22
CA GLU A 26 5.83 8.84 5.73
C GLU A 26 5.61 7.96 4.49
N ILE A 27 4.61 7.09 4.52
CA ILE A 27 4.33 6.17 3.41
C ILE A 27 3.81 6.91 2.17
N TYR A 28 3.01 7.96 2.34
CA TYR A 28 2.57 8.78 1.21
C TYR A 28 3.74 9.45 0.49
N ASN A 29 4.76 9.90 1.23
CA ASN A 29 5.98 10.42 0.61
C ASN A 29 6.72 9.38 -0.24
N TYR A 30 6.56 8.08 0.03
CA TYR A 30 7.07 7.02 -0.85
C TYR A 30 6.16 6.79 -2.05
N ILE A 31 4.84 6.84 -1.84
CA ILE A 31 3.84 6.66 -2.90
C ILE A 31 3.91 7.76 -3.94
N ASP A 32 4.35 8.98 -3.59
CA ASP A 32 4.44 10.13 -4.51
C ASP A 32 5.77 10.22 -5.29
N ARG A 33 6.72 9.32 -5.05
CA ARG A 33 7.98 9.29 -5.80
C ARG A 33 7.76 8.82 -7.23
N GLU A 34 8.66 9.21 -8.14
CA GLU A 34 8.67 8.71 -9.52
C GLU A 34 8.84 7.19 -9.56
N ASP A 35 9.81 6.67 -8.80
CA ASP A 35 9.98 5.23 -8.57
C ASP A 35 9.35 4.81 -7.23
N VAL A 36 8.17 4.20 -7.29
CA VAL A 36 7.39 3.81 -6.11
C VAL A 36 7.97 2.51 -5.51
N PRO A 37 8.47 2.51 -4.27
CA PRO A 37 9.07 1.32 -3.65
C PRO A 37 7.99 0.35 -3.13
N VAL A 38 7.24 -0.27 -4.05
CA VAL A 38 6.03 -1.08 -3.76
C VAL A 38 6.27 -2.15 -2.71
N LYS A 39 7.34 -2.93 -2.85
CA LYS A 39 7.67 -4.00 -1.90
C LYS A 39 7.89 -3.48 -0.48
N GLY A 40 8.51 -2.31 -0.32
CA GLY A 40 8.72 -1.66 0.97
C GLY A 40 7.41 -1.19 1.59
N ILE A 41 6.54 -0.58 0.77
CA ILE A 41 5.23 -0.10 1.21
C ILE A 41 4.34 -1.27 1.66
N LEU A 42 4.33 -2.39 0.93
CA LEU A 42 3.57 -3.58 1.32
C LEU A 42 4.13 -4.25 2.58
N ALA A 43 5.45 -4.19 2.80
CA ALA A 43 6.06 -4.64 4.05
C ALA A 43 5.63 -3.77 5.23
N ASP A 44 5.64 -2.44 5.05
CA ASP A 44 5.12 -1.49 6.05
C ASP A 44 3.64 -1.75 6.36
N LEU A 45 2.80 -1.95 5.33
CA LEU A 45 1.40 -2.33 5.51
C LEU A 45 1.26 -3.60 6.38
N ASN A 46 2.08 -4.63 6.13
CA ASN A 46 2.03 -5.86 6.92
C ASN A 46 2.45 -5.67 8.38
N ASN A 47 3.40 -4.77 8.63
CA ASN A 47 3.97 -4.52 9.96
C ASN A 47 3.08 -3.61 10.81
N PHE A 48 2.42 -2.63 10.20
CA PHE A 48 1.68 -1.57 10.90
C PHE A 48 0.17 -1.70 10.82
N ARG A 49 -0.36 -2.69 10.09
CA ARG A 49 -1.81 -2.92 10.05
C ARG A 49 -2.37 -3.21 11.44
N VAL A 50 -3.50 -2.61 11.74
CA VAL A 50 -4.23 -2.84 13.01
C VAL A 50 -5.27 -3.94 12.91
N GLU A 51 -5.65 -4.33 11.69
CA GLU A 51 -6.72 -5.28 11.41
C GLU A 51 -6.28 -6.35 10.41
N LYS A 52 -7.07 -7.44 10.34
CA LYS A 52 -6.87 -8.47 9.33
C LYS A 52 -7.28 -7.94 7.96
N ILE A 53 -6.46 -8.26 6.95
CA ILE A 53 -6.76 -7.93 5.57
C ILE A 53 -7.96 -8.78 5.10
N THR A 54 -8.93 -8.15 4.45
CA THR A 54 -10.08 -8.86 3.89
C THR A 54 -9.66 -9.70 2.68
N GLN A 55 -10.52 -10.60 2.23
CA GLN A 55 -10.22 -11.40 1.04
C GLN A 55 -10.04 -10.53 -0.20
N ASP A 56 -10.91 -9.54 -0.40
CA ASP A 56 -10.86 -8.62 -1.54
C ASP A 56 -9.58 -7.79 -1.54
N ASP A 57 -9.19 -7.23 -0.40
CA ASP A 57 -7.96 -6.45 -0.28
C ASP A 57 -6.72 -7.34 -0.39
N GLY A 58 -6.81 -8.59 0.06
CA GLY A 58 -5.78 -9.60 -0.16
C GLY A 58 -5.59 -9.92 -1.65
N ASN A 59 -6.67 -9.95 -2.43
CA ASN A 59 -6.58 -10.11 -3.89
C ASN A 59 -5.97 -8.87 -4.54
N LEU A 60 -6.34 -7.67 -4.08
CA LEU A 60 -5.73 -6.42 -4.55
C LEU A 60 -4.22 -6.39 -4.27
N ILE A 61 -3.78 -6.78 -3.08
CA ILE A 61 -2.35 -6.86 -2.74
C ILE A 61 -1.61 -7.86 -3.64
N ARG A 62 -2.22 -9.01 -3.95
CA ARG A 62 -1.64 -9.98 -4.88
C ARG A 62 -1.53 -9.42 -6.29
N ASP A 63 -2.53 -8.68 -6.75
CA ASP A 63 -2.52 -8.03 -8.07
C ASP A 63 -1.43 -6.96 -8.17
N ILE A 64 -1.28 -6.12 -7.12
CA ILE A 64 -0.18 -5.16 -7.00
C ILE A 64 1.16 -5.88 -7.05
N TYR A 65 1.33 -6.96 -6.28
CA TYR A 65 2.57 -7.73 -6.24
C TYR A 65 2.89 -8.32 -7.62
N PHE A 66 1.93 -8.92 -8.30
CA PHE A 66 2.11 -9.51 -9.63
C PHE A 66 2.60 -8.49 -10.68
N HIS A 67 2.15 -7.24 -10.59
CA HIS A 67 2.48 -6.20 -11.55
C HIS A 67 3.78 -5.45 -11.23
N TYR A 68 4.19 -5.36 -9.97
CA TYR A 68 5.23 -4.42 -9.52
C TYR A 68 6.29 -5.02 -8.59
N CYS A 69 6.31 -6.34 -8.36
CA CYS A 69 7.30 -7.03 -7.50
C CYS A 69 7.81 -8.33 -8.12
#